data_AF-A0A847M1U1-F1
#
_entry.id   AF-A0A847M1U1-F1
#
_cell.length_a   1.000
_cell.length_b   1.000
_cell.length_c   1.000
_cell.angle_alpha   90.00
_cell.angle_beta   90.00
_cell.angle_gamma   90.00
#
_symmetry.space_group_name_H-M   'P 1'
#
loop_
_entity.id
_entity.type
_entity.pdbx_description
1 polymer ?
#
loop_
_entity_poly.entity_id
_entity_poly.type
_entity_poly.pdbx_seq_one_letter_code
_entity_poly.pdbx_strand_id
1 'polypeptide(L)'
;MKILEQEQPDVYRAFIQWLFSFFSEPVPDWVGELSQLREVPTMLATTVKQWEQDLVQQGLQQGLQKGLLEGEKRKALATARKLKQKGMSIHEIAELTGLSIDEVQKL
;
A
#
# COMPACT_ATOMS: atom_id res chain seq x y z
N MET A 1 -10.55 -36.57 -3.41
CA MET A 1 -9.61 -35.46 -3.72
C MET A 1 -8.18 -36.00 -3.66
N LYS A 2 -7.81 -36.88 -4.61
CA LYS A 2 -6.54 -37.64 -4.66
C LYS A 2 -5.81 -37.47 -6.00
N ILE A 3 -6.29 -36.57 -6.87
CA ILE A 3 -5.92 -36.53 -8.29
C ILE A 3 -4.87 -35.46 -8.60
N LEU A 4 -4.70 -34.44 -7.74
CA LEU A 4 -3.84 -33.29 -8.05
C LEU A 4 -2.37 -33.44 -7.63
N GLU A 5 -1.98 -34.53 -6.97
CA GLU A 5 -0.59 -34.75 -6.53
C GLU A 5 0.31 -35.42 -7.60
N GLN A 6 -0.24 -35.93 -8.71
CA GLN A 6 0.53 -36.71 -9.70
C GLN A 6 0.72 -36.06 -11.08
N GLU A 7 -0.03 -35.01 -11.44
CA GLU A 7 -0.17 -34.68 -12.87
C GLU A 7 0.97 -33.82 -13.45
N GLN A 8 1.56 -32.85 -12.72
CA GLN A 8 2.58 -31.93 -13.30
C GLN A 8 3.65 -31.46 -12.29
N PRO A 9 4.62 -32.33 -11.91
CA PRO A 9 5.70 -31.98 -10.98
C PRO A 9 6.64 -30.88 -11.51
N ASP A 10 6.75 -30.74 -12.83
CA ASP A 10 7.62 -29.75 -13.45
C ASP A 10 7.07 -28.32 -13.33
N VAL A 11 5.75 -28.16 -13.44
CA VAL A 11 5.08 -26.87 -13.24
C VAL A 11 5.21 -26.42 -11.78
N TYR A 12 5.08 -27.35 -10.84
CA TYR A 12 5.29 -27.06 -9.42
C TYR A 12 6.72 -26.55 -9.15
N ARG A 13 7.73 -27.25 -9.69
CA ARG A 13 9.14 -26.83 -9.55
C ARG A 13 9.41 -25.47 -10.18
N ALA A 14 8.89 -25.23 -11.38
CA ALA A 14 9.05 -23.96 -12.08
C ALA A 14 8.36 -22.81 -11.32
N PHE A 15 7.18 -23.04 -10.75
CA PHE A 15 6.48 -22.06 -9.94
C PHE A 15 7.25 -21.72 -8.66
N ILE A 16 7.76 -22.72 -7.93
CA ILE A 16 8.55 -22.49 -6.72
C ILE A 16 9.85 -21.76 -7.05
N GLN A 17 10.54 -22.13 -8.13
CA GLN A 17 11.74 -21.41 -8.59
C GLN A 17 11.45 -19.95 -8.96
N TRP A 18 10.36 -19.70 -9.69
CA TRP A 18 9.89 -18.35 -9.97
C TRP A 18 9.58 -17.58 -8.68
N LEU A 19 8.88 -18.21 -7.74
CA LEU A 19 8.48 -17.59 -6.48
C LEU A 19 9.69 -17.20 -5.62
N PHE A 20 10.68 -18.08 -5.50
CA PHE A 20 11.96 -17.78 -4.86
C PHE A 20 12.72 -16.67 -5.58
N SER A 21 12.65 -16.61 -6.91
CA SER A 21 13.32 -15.54 -7.69
C SER A 21 12.61 -14.19 -7.61
N PHE A 22 11.31 -14.18 -7.31
CA PHE A 22 10.50 -12.97 -7.18
C PHE A 22 10.84 -12.19 -5.90
N PHE A 23 11.09 -12.90 -4.80
CA PHE A 23 11.53 -12.28 -3.55
C PHE A 23 13.05 -12.04 -3.59
N SER A 24 13.47 -10.79 -3.34
CA SER A 24 14.88 -10.47 -3.10
C SER A 24 15.27 -10.84 -1.66
N GLU A 25 16.53 -11.20 -1.41
CA GLU A 25 16.98 -11.55 -0.06
C GLU A 25 16.77 -10.42 0.96
N PRO A 26 16.31 -10.72 2.19
CA PRO A 26 15.97 -12.06 2.69
C PRO A 26 14.59 -12.53 2.22
N VAL A 27 14.52 -13.80 1.82
CA VAL A 27 13.26 -14.45 1.46
C VAL A 27 12.38 -14.58 2.72
N PRO A 28 11.09 -14.19 2.68
CA PRO A 28 10.19 -14.35 3.83
C PRO A 28 10.07 -15.80 4.32
N ASP A 29 10.03 -16.01 5.64
CA ASP A 29 10.05 -17.35 6.28
C ASP A 29 8.94 -18.28 5.77
N TRP A 30 7.76 -17.75 5.47
CA TRP A 30 6.62 -18.52 4.95
C TRP A 30 6.92 -19.19 3.59
N VAL A 31 7.85 -18.65 2.80
CA VAL A 31 8.26 -19.26 1.52
C VAL A 31 8.96 -20.60 1.77
N GLY A 32 9.71 -20.71 2.88
CA GLY A 32 10.32 -21.96 3.32
C GLY A 32 9.27 -22.98 3.75
N GLU A 33 8.22 -22.56 4.44
CA GLU A 33 7.11 -23.41 4.88
C GLU A 33 6.33 -24.04 3.72
N LEU A 34 6.17 -23.30 2.61
CA LEU A 34 5.50 -23.81 1.40
C LEU A 34 6.22 -24.98 0.75
N SER A 35 7.55 -25.07 0.89
CA SER A 35 8.34 -26.15 0.30
C SER A 35 8.14 -27.51 1.00
N GLN A 36 7.61 -27.51 2.23
CA GLN A 36 7.52 -28.69 3.09
C GLN A 36 6.13 -29.36 3.11
N LEU A 37 5.10 -28.72 2.58
CA LEU A 37 3.75 -29.26 2.61
C LEU A 37 3.55 -30.29 1.48
N ARG A 38 2.90 -31.43 1.77
CA ARG A 38 2.41 -32.37 0.72
C ARG A 38 1.05 -31.93 0.17
N GLU A 39 0.27 -31.21 0.96
CA GLU A 39 -1.04 -30.65 0.59
C GLU A 39 -0.94 -29.18 0.11
N VAL A 40 0.15 -28.84 -0.58
CA VAL A 40 0.45 -27.48 -1.05
C VAL A 40 -0.71 -26.80 -1.77
N PRO A 41 -1.49 -27.45 -2.67
CA PRO A 41 -2.42 -26.72 -3.51
C PRO A 41 -3.52 -25.99 -2.73
N THR A 42 -4.08 -26.61 -1.68
CA THR A 42 -5.23 -26.04 -0.94
C THR A 42 -4.77 -24.96 0.04
N MET A 43 -3.67 -25.20 0.76
CA MET A 43 -3.09 -24.23 1.68
C MET A 43 -2.53 -23.01 0.92
N LEU A 44 -1.77 -23.22 -0.15
CA LEU A 44 -1.26 -22.13 -0.99
C LEU A 44 -2.39 -21.29 -1.61
N ALA A 45 -3.44 -21.93 -2.13
CA ALA A 45 -4.59 -21.20 -2.66
C ALA A 45 -5.28 -20.34 -1.60
N THR A 46 -5.39 -20.86 -0.37
CA THR A 46 -5.97 -20.13 0.76
C THR A 46 -5.08 -18.95 1.16
N THR A 47 -3.76 -19.17 1.25
CA THR A 47 -2.78 -18.14 1.58
C THR A 47 -2.72 -17.03 0.53
N VAL A 48 -2.71 -17.37 -0.76
CA VAL A 48 -2.73 -16.38 -1.85
C VAL A 48 -4.01 -15.56 -1.80
N LYS A 49 -5.16 -16.20 -1.54
CA LYS A 49 -6.43 -15.50 -1.39
C LYS A 49 -6.44 -14.55 -0.20
N GLN A 50 -5.82 -14.95 0.92
CA GLN A 50 -5.66 -14.08 2.08
C GLN A 50 -4.80 -12.85 1.75
N TRP A 51 -3.66 -13.05 1.06
CA TRP A 51 -2.81 -11.94 0.65
C TRP A 51 -3.48 -10.99 -0.33
N GLU A 52 -4.26 -11.51 -1.29
CA GLU A 52 -5.04 -10.66 -2.19
C GLU A 52 -5.95 -9.71 -1.40
N GLN A 53 -6.66 -10.24 -0.40
CA GLN A 53 -7.51 -9.44 0.48
C GLN A 53 -6.69 -8.42 1.29
N ASP A 54 -5.60 -8.85 1.91
CA ASP A 54 -4.76 -7.99 2.74
C ASP A 54 -4.12 -6.86 1.92
N LEU A 55 -3.60 -7.16 0.73
CA LEU A 55 -3.00 -6.18 -0.17
C LEU A 55 -4.02 -5.16 -0.68
N VAL A 56 -5.23 -5.61 -1.03
CA VAL A 56 -6.32 -4.71 -1.43
C VAL A 56 -6.72 -3.79 -0.27
N GLN A 57 -6.85 -4.32 0.95
CA GLN A 57 -7.18 -3.52 2.13
C GLN A 57 -6.08 -2.50 2.45
N GLN A 58 -4.82 -2.93 2.45
CA GLN A 58 -3.69 -2.03 2.66
C GLN A 58 -3.62 -0.93 1.59
N GLY A 59 -3.81 -1.28 0.32
CA GLY A 59 -3.84 -0.32 -0.78
C GLY A 59 -4.96 0.71 -0.62
N LEU A 60 -6.16 0.27 -0.25
CA LEU A 60 -7.30 1.14 -0.01
C LEU A 60 -7.06 2.09 1.17
N GLN A 61 -6.54 1.57 2.29
CA GLN A 61 -6.25 2.37 3.48
C GLN A 61 -5.17 3.43 3.20
N GLN A 62 -4.09 3.05 2.53
CA GLN A 62 -3.03 3.98 2.15
C GLN A 62 -3.55 5.04 1.16
N GLY A 63 -4.37 4.64 0.20
CA GLY A 63 -4.99 5.55 -0.76
C GLY A 63 -5.90 6.58 -0.08
N LEU A 64 -6.77 6.12 0.84
CA LEU A 64 -7.65 6.97 1.60
C LEU A 64 -6.88 7.96 2.48
N GLN A 65 -5.85 7.49 3.20
CA GLN A 65 -5.03 8.35 4.06
C GLN A 65 -4.29 9.42 3.26
N LYS A 66 -3.66 9.04 2.14
CA LYS A 66 -2.99 9.99 1.24
C LYS A 66 -3.99 11.01 0.67
N GLY A 67 -5.15 10.54 0.23
CA GLY A 67 -6.20 11.40 -0.32
C GLY A 67 -6.74 12.41 0.71
N LEU A 68 -6.94 11.98 1.96
CA LEU A 68 -7.39 12.87 3.03
C LEU A 68 -6.37 13.97 3.32
N LEU A 69 -5.10 13.61 3.53
CA LEU A 69 -4.02 14.56 3.81
C LEU A 69 -3.81 15.54 2.65
N GLU A 70 -3.83 15.05 1.41
CA GLU A 70 -3.70 15.91 0.24
C GLU A 70 -4.91 16.83 0.08
N GLY A 71 -6.12 16.34 0.35
CA GLY A 71 -7.35 17.13 0.34
C GLY A 71 -7.33 18.25 1.38
N GLU A 72 -6.95 17.94 2.63
CA GLU A 72 -6.81 18.92 3.71
C GLU A 72 -5.78 19.99 3.35
N LYS A 73 -4.60 19.58 2.86
CA LYS A 73 -3.56 20.52 2.42
C LYS A 73 -4.04 21.42 1.27
N ARG A 74 -4.67 20.85 0.25
CA ARG A 74 -5.23 21.63 -0.88
C ARG A 74 -6.28 22.63 -0.39
N LYS A 75 -7.15 22.23 0.53
CA LYS A 75 -8.16 23.11 1.13
C LYS A 75 -7.53 24.24 1.94
N ALA A 76 -6.51 23.95 2.76
CA ALA A 76 -5.77 24.95 3.53
C ALA A 76 -5.13 25.99 2.59
N LEU A 77 -4.43 25.54 1.54
CA LEU A 77 -3.81 26.41 0.54
C LEU A 77 -4.85 27.27 -0.21
N ALA A 78 -5.97 26.68 -0.64
CA ALA A 78 -7.03 27.41 -1.32
C ALA A 78 -7.68 28.47 -0.41
N THR A 79 -7.85 28.15 0.87
CA THR A 79 -8.37 29.09 1.88
C THR A 79 -7.39 30.23 2.12
N ALA A 80 -6.11 29.92 2.32
CA ALA A 80 -5.06 30.91 2.52
C ALA A 80 -4.93 31.87 1.34
N ARG A 81 -5.00 31.38 0.09
CA ARG A 81 -5.03 32.23 -1.12
C ARG A 81 -6.19 33.23 -1.10
N LYS A 82 -7.39 32.78 -0.73
CA LYS A 82 -8.58 33.65 -0.64
C LYS A 82 -8.46 34.68 0.48
N LEU A 83 -7.89 34.30 1.64
CA LEU A 83 -7.68 35.23 2.75
C LEU A 83 -6.62 36.29 2.41
N LYS A 84 -5.53 35.88 1.74
CA LYS A 84 -4.49 36.79 1.23
C LYS A 84 -5.06 37.81 0.24
N GLN A 85 -5.90 37.36 -0.68
CA GLN A 85 -6.61 38.25 -1.62
C GLN A 85 -7.54 39.26 -0.92
N LYS A 86 -8.05 38.92 0.26
CA LYS A 86 -8.86 39.83 1.09
C LYS A 86 -8.03 40.79 1.95
N GLY A 87 -6.71 40.76 1.84
CA GLY A 87 -5.81 41.67 2.55
C GLY A 87 -5.53 41.30 4.01
N MET A 88 -5.84 40.07 4.43
CA MET A 88 -5.51 39.57 5.77
C MET A 88 -3.99 39.41 5.94
N SER A 89 -3.48 39.61 7.15
CA SER A 89 -2.04 39.50 7.39
C SER A 89 -1.53 38.07 7.27
N ILE A 90 -0.26 37.92 6.90
CA ILE A 90 0.39 36.59 6.76
C ILE A 90 0.30 35.79 8.06
N HIS A 91 0.46 36.45 9.21
CA HIS A 91 0.40 35.81 10.53
C HIS A 91 -1.00 35.25 10.82
N GLU A 92 -2.05 36.06 10.62
CA GLU A 92 -3.44 35.61 10.82
C GLU A 92 -3.82 34.48 9.87
N ILE A 93 -3.35 34.53 8.61
CA ILE A 93 -3.60 33.46 7.64
C ILE A 93 -2.93 32.16 8.08
N ALA A 94 -1.67 32.22 8.52
CA ALA A 94 -0.94 31.06 9.02
C ALA A 94 -1.69 30.42 10.21
N GLU A 95 -2.14 31.24 11.16
CA GLU A 95 -2.90 30.80 12.32
C GLU A 95 -4.24 30.14 11.93
N LEU A 96 -5.02 30.77 11.02
CA LEU A 96 -6.35 30.27 10.62
C LEU A 96 -6.30 29.03 9.73
N THR A 97 -5.22 28.85 8.96
CA THR A 97 -5.12 27.74 7.99
C THR A 97 -4.21 26.62 8.44
N GLY A 98 -3.48 26.80 9.54
CA GLY A 98 -2.49 25.84 10.04
C GLY A 98 -1.25 25.70 9.14
N LEU A 99 -1.08 26.59 8.16
CA LEU A 99 0.10 26.65 7.29
C LEU A 99 1.23 27.39 8.01
N SER A 100 2.47 27.07 7.65
CA SER A 100 3.61 27.87 8.09
C SER A 100 3.60 29.26 7.45
N ILE A 101 4.21 30.24 8.14
CA ILE A 101 4.38 31.59 7.62
C ILE A 101 5.07 31.56 6.24
N ASP A 102 6.09 30.72 6.07
CA ASP A 102 6.81 30.55 4.81
C ASP A 102 5.91 30.02 3.67
N GLU A 103 5.04 29.06 3.97
CA GLU A 103 4.06 28.55 2.99
C GLU A 103 3.11 29.65 2.56
N VAL A 104 2.57 30.43 3.50
CA VAL A 104 1.66 31.55 3.21
C VAL A 104 2.35 32.67 2.42
N GLN A 105 3.62 32.94 2.72
CA GLN A 105 4.40 33.94 2.01
C GLN A 105 4.65 33.55 0.55
N LYS A 106 4.85 32.25 0.28
CA LYS A 106 5.04 31.68 -1.07
C LYS A 106 3.76 31.53 -1.91
N LEU A 107 2.56 31.66 -1.31
CA LEU A 107 1.26 31.56 -2.01
C LEU A 107 0.98 32.72 -2.98
#